data_AF-A0AAJ2W6Z3-F1
#
_entry.id   AF-A0AAJ2W6Z3-F1
#
_cell.length_a   1.000
_cell.length_b   1.000
_cell.length_c   1.000
_cell.angle_alpha   90.00
_cell.angle_beta   90.00
_cell.angle_gamma   90.00
#
_symmetry.space_group_name_H-M   'P 1'
#
loop_
_entity.id
_entity.type
_entity.pdbx_description
1 polymer ?
#
loop_
_entity_poly.entity_id
_entity_poly.type
_entity_poly.pdbx_seq_one_letter_code
_entity_poly.pdbx_strand_id
1 'polypeptide(L)'
;MDLVVFSEKYSGIVGVIVTIAIGLIGLFHYLSIKRAEERGRQYDRYHKLLEDLNISPQGDAPFIDRQLAVVFEMRNFPEYFPVSLRILKRSLPRWKSLLDGSRMTAPMFKTAVNTLFDEAVLTIKYIERKQNERSYLCSDTENV
;
A
#
# COMPACT_ATOMS: atom_id res chain seq x y z
N MET A 1 42.84 -42.26 3.32
CA MET A 1 42.75 -41.41 4.52
C MET A 1 41.28 -41.20 4.85
N ASP A 2 40.74 -42.24 5.47
CA ASP A 2 39.64 -42.36 6.44
C ASP A 2 38.56 -41.26 6.57
N LEU A 3 37.53 -41.37 5.72
CA LEU A 3 36.19 -40.82 5.99
C LEU A 3 35.63 -41.30 7.35
N VAL A 4 36.00 -42.52 7.77
CA VAL A 4 35.56 -43.12 9.05
C VAL A 4 36.19 -42.39 10.25
N VAL A 5 37.49 -42.08 10.20
CA VAL A 5 38.20 -41.34 11.26
C VAL A 5 37.73 -39.87 11.32
N PHE A 6 37.38 -39.28 10.17
CA PHE A 6 36.76 -37.96 10.11
C PHE A 6 35.35 -37.97 10.76
N SER A 7 34.54 -38.99 10.47
CA SER A 7 33.21 -39.17 11.06
C SER A 7 33.27 -39.28 12.59
N GLU A 8 34.19 -40.09 13.14
CA GLU A 8 34.33 -40.24 14.59
C GLU A 8 34.76 -38.95 15.29
N LYS A 9 35.67 -38.17 14.70
CA LYS A 9 36.18 -36.92 15.29
C LYS A 9 35.21 -35.74 15.21
N TYR A 10 34.39 -35.67 14.16
CA TYR A 10 33.58 -34.47 13.87
C TYR A 10 32.05 -34.67 14.01
N SER A 11 31.58 -35.88 14.33
CA SER A 11 30.16 -36.22 14.48
C SER A 11 29.36 -35.22 15.33
N GLY A 12 29.88 -34.80 16.48
CA GLY A 12 29.23 -33.81 17.35
C GLY A 12 29.13 -32.42 16.74
N ILE A 13 30.18 -31.96 16.06
CA ILE A 13 30.23 -30.63 15.41
C ILE A 13 29.26 -30.58 14.23
N VAL A 14 29.22 -31.66 13.43
CA VAL A 14 28.28 -31.78 12.31
C VAL A 14 26.84 -31.72 12.80
N GLY A 15 26.51 -32.41 13.91
CA GLY A 15 25.17 -32.35 14.51
C GLY A 15 24.76 -30.95 14.95
N VAL A 16 25.68 -30.19 15.55
CA VAL A 16 25.44 -28.79 15.94
C VAL A 16 25.20 -27.90 14.72
N ILE A 17 26.03 -28.02 13.69
CA ILE A 17 25.87 -27.23 12.45
C ILE A 17 24.53 -27.53 11.77
N VAL A 18 24.15 -28.81 11.67
CA VAL A 18 22.86 -29.21 11.08
C VAL A 18 21.69 -28.62 11.87
N THR A 19 21.76 -28.68 13.20
CA THR A 19 20.70 -28.12 14.06
C THR A 19 20.57 -26.60 13.88
N ILE A 20 21.70 -25.88 13.83
CA ILE A 20 21.72 -24.43 13.57
C ILE A 20 21.16 -24.12 12.19
N ALA A 21 21.57 -24.88 11.16
CA ALA A 21 21.09 -24.68 9.79
C ALA A 21 19.58 -24.87 9.68
N ILE A 22 19.03 -25.93 10.29
CA ILE A 22 17.58 -26.16 10.35
C ILE A 22 16.87 -25.01 11.07
N GLY A 23 17.42 -24.55 12.20
CA GLY A 23 16.88 -23.42 12.96
C GLY A 23 16.83 -22.12 12.13
N LEU A 24 17.90 -21.82 11.41
CA LEU A 24 17.96 -20.64 10.53
C LEU A 24 16.95 -20.76 9.38
N ILE A 25 16.85 -21.93 8.73
CA ILE A 25 15.87 -22.16 7.66
C ILE A 25 14.44 -21.96 8.18
N GLY A 26 14.12 -22.50 9.36
CA GLY A 26 12.81 -22.31 10.00
C GLY A 26 12.50 -20.84 10.28
N LEU A 27 13.49 -20.09 10.79
CA LEU A 27 13.35 -18.65 11.04
C LEU A 27 13.12 -17.86 9.74
N PHE A 28 13.91 -18.12 8.70
CA PHE A 28 13.73 -17.49 7.40
C PHE A 28 12.35 -17.80 6.80
N HIS A 29 11.89 -19.05 6.91
CA HIS A 29 10.58 -19.46 6.43
C HIS A 29 9.45 -18.75 7.19
N TYR A 30 9.55 -18.67 8.52
CA TYR A 30 8.59 -17.94 9.34
C TYR A 30 8.52 -16.45 8.98
N LEU A 31 9.67 -15.79 8.86
CA LEU A 31 9.73 -14.37 8.47
C LEU A 31 9.17 -14.15 7.05
N SER A 32 9.45 -15.06 6.13
CA SER A 32 8.88 -15.04 4.77
C SER A 32 7.35 -15.11 4.78
N ILE A 33 6.80 -16.07 5.53
CA ILE A 33 5.34 -16.23 5.67
C ILE A 33 4.73 -14.98 6.30
N LYS A 34 5.33 -14.45 7.37
CA LYS A 34 4.81 -13.25 8.04
C LYS A 34 4.81 -12.02 7.15
N ARG A 35 5.86 -11.82 6.36
CA ARG A 35 5.91 -10.75 5.36
C ARG A 35 4.85 -10.94 4.27
N ALA A 36 4.58 -12.18 3.84
CA ALA A 36 3.52 -12.47 2.88
C ALA A 36 2.13 -12.19 3.47
N GLU A 37 1.88 -12.59 4.71
CA GLU A 37 0.63 -12.34 5.44
C GLU A 37 0.38 -10.84 5.66
N GLU A 38 1.41 -10.08 6.02
CA GLU A 38 1.32 -8.62 6.14
C GLU A 38 0.98 -7.94 4.81
N ARG A 39 1.61 -8.36 3.71
CA ARG A 39 1.28 -7.86 2.37
C ARG A 39 -0.15 -8.19 1.97
N GLY A 40 -0.63 -9.40 2.26
CA GLY A 40 -2.04 -9.78 2.05
C GLY A 40 -2.99 -8.87 2.83
N ARG A 41 -2.71 -8.62 4.12
CA ARG A 41 -3.52 -7.70 4.94
C ARG A 41 -3.50 -6.25 4.46
N GLN A 42 -2.42 -5.80 3.83
CA GLN A 42 -2.33 -4.47 3.22
C GLN A 42 -3.13 -4.42 1.91
N TYR A 43 -3.05 -5.46 1.08
CA TYR A 43 -3.87 -5.61 -0.12
C TYR A 43 -5.37 -5.54 0.21
N ASP A 44 -5.84 -6.32 1.18
CA ASP A 44 -7.26 -6.34 1.57
C ASP A 44 -7.73 -4.98 2.10
N ARG A 45 -6.90 -4.31 2.91
CA ARG A 45 -7.21 -2.97 3.43
C ARG A 45 -7.33 -1.95 2.30
N TYR A 46 -6.39 -1.96 1.36
CA TYR A 46 -6.45 -1.06 0.21
C TYR A 46 -7.71 -1.28 -0.65
N HIS A 47 -8.10 -2.53 -0.89
CA HIS A 47 -9.30 -2.84 -1.68
C HIS A 47 -10.59 -2.43 -0.97
N LYS A 48 -10.66 -2.58 0.36
CA LYS A 48 -11.78 -2.05 1.15
C LYS A 48 -11.87 -0.53 1.06
N LEU A 49 -10.74 0.19 1.11
CA LEU A 49 -10.74 1.63 0.91
C LEU A 49 -11.27 2.01 -0.49
N LEU A 50 -10.91 1.24 -1.51
CA LEU A 50 -11.40 1.48 -2.86
C LEU A 50 -12.91 1.22 -3.00
N GLU A 51 -13.42 0.18 -2.33
CA GLU A 51 -14.85 -0.10 -2.23
C GLU A 51 -15.57 1.08 -1.55
N ASP A 52 -15.03 1.55 -0.43
CA ASP A 52 -15.57 2.68 0.35
C ASP A 52 -15.55 4.02 -0.40
N LEU A 53 -14.61 4.20 -1.33
CA LEU A 53 -14.56 5.36 -2.23
C LEU A 53 -15.68 5.31 -3.26
N ASN A 54 -16.06 4.11 -3.69
CA ASN A 54 -17.11 3.88 -4.67
C ASN A 54 -18.48 3.73 -4.00
N ILE A 55 -19.54 3.89 -4.78
CA ILE A 55 -20.92 3.82 -4.27
C ILE A 55 -21.21 2.42 -3.75
N SER A 56 -21.89 2.32 -2.60
CA SER A 56 -22.35 1.05 -2.03
C SER A 56 -23.21 0.28 -3.05
N PRO A 57 -23.17 -1.07 -3.07
CA PRO A 57 -24.08 -1.90 -3.86
C PRO A 57 -25.57 -1.58 -3.64
N GLN A 58 -25.90 -0.95 -2.50
CA GLN A 58 -27.26 -0.55 -2.13
C GLN A 58 -27.70 0.79 -2.74
N GLY A 59 -26.84 1.44 -3.54
CA GLY A 59 -27.19 2.65 -4.30
C GLY A 59 -27.02 3.98 -3.55
N ASP A 60 -26.71 3.96 -2.25
CA ASP A 60 -26.41 5.17 -1.50
C ASP A 60 -24.97 5.64 -1.77
N ALA A 61 -24.83 6.92 -2.14
CA ALA A 61 -23.54 7.57 -2.27
C ALA A 61 -22.81 7.53 -0.91
N PRO A 62 -21.50 7.22 -0.87
CA PRO A 62 -20.75 7.25 0.38
C PRO A 62 -20.82 8.66 0.95
N PHE A 63 -21.00 8.78 2.27
CA PHE A 63 -20.89 10.06 2.96
C PHE A 63 -19.56 10.73 2.57
N ILE A 64 -19.61 12.03 2.28
CA ILE A 64 -18.43 12.81 1.83
C ILE A 64 -17.26 12.67 2.81
N ASP A 65 -17.55 12.60 4.11
CA ASP A 65 -16.53 12.41 5.16
C ASP A 65 -15.83 11.05 5.06
N ARG A 66 -16.53 10.00 4.63
CA ARG A 66 -15.92 8.69 4.38
C ARG A 66 -15.00 8.76 3.16
N GLN A 67 -15.43 9.42 2.09
CA GLN A 67 -14.59 9.62 0.91
C GLN A 67 -13.33 10.44 1.28
N LEU A 68 -13.48 11.46 2.12
CA LEU A 68 -12.38 12.29 2.60
C LEU A 68 -11.36 11.45 3.37
N ALA A 69 -11.83 10.63 4.31
CA ALA A 69 -10.97 9.72 5.08
C ALA A 69 -10.24 8.73 4.16
N VAL A 70 -10.95 8.13 3.19
CA VAL A 70 -10.35 7.21 2.21
C VAL A 70 -9.25 7.89 1.39
N VAL A 71 -9.52 9.09 0.86
CA VAL A 71 -8.56 9.85 0.07
C VAL A 71 -7.30 10.14 0.88
N PHE A 72 -7.46 10.61 2.12
CA PHE A 72 -6.36 10.82 3.04
C PHE A 72 -5.58 9.53 3.30
N GLU A 73 -6.26 8.40 3.48
CA GLU A 73 -5.62 7.13 3.84
C GLU A 73 -4.85 6.48 2.68
N MET A 74 -5.21 6.77 1.42
CA MET A 74 -4.50 6.28 0.23
C MET A 74 -3.00 6.63 0.23
N ARG A 75 -2.59 7.72 0.88
CA ARG A 75 -1.18 8.13 0.99
C ARG A 75 -0.30 7.16 1.78
N ASN A 76 -0.91 6.27 2.56
CA ASN A 76 -0.22 5.27 3.38
C ASN A 76 0.11 3.98 2.61
N PHE A 77 -0.30 3.86 1.35
CA PHE A 77 -0.13 2.66 0.53
C PHE A 77 0.85 2.90 -0.64
N PRO A 78 2.17 2.98 -0.38
CA PRO A 78 3.15 3.37 -1.38
C PRO A 78 3.32 2.40 -2.54
N GLU A 79 3.00 1.12 -2.34
CA GLU A 79 2.97 0.11 -3.40
C GLU A 79 1.84 0.37 -4.41
N TYR A 80 0.76 1.03 -3.97
CA TYR A 80 -0.44 1.29 -4.79
C TYR A 80 -0.49 2.68 -5.38
N PHE A 81 0.47 3.55 -5.07
CA PHE A 81 0.56 4.92 -5.58
C PHE A 81 0.27 5.07 -7.09
N PRO A 82 0.79 4.23 -8.01
CA PRO A 82 0.49 4.38 -9.43
C PRO A 82 -1.00 4.19 -9.76
N VAL A 83 -1.67 3.31 -9.02
CA VAL A 83 -3.11 3.03 -9.18
C VAL A 83 -3.93 4.12 -8.48
N SER A 84 -3.60 4.46 -7.24
CA SER A 84 -4.28 5.50 -6.47
C SER A 84 -4.26 6.84 -7.20
N LEU A 85 -3.13 7.23 -7.78
CA LEU A 85 -3.00 8.45 -8.57
C LEU A 85 -3.96 8.46 -9.77
N ARG A 86 -4.05 7.36 -10.53
CA ARG A 86 -4.97 7.24 -11.67
C ARG A 86 -6.44 7.36 -11.22
N ILE A 87 -6.78 6.74 -10.10
CA ILE A 87 -8.14 6.78 -9.55
C ILE A 87 -8.49 8.19 -9.09
N LEU A 88 -7.63 8.84 -8.30
CA LEU A 88 -7.86 10.19 -7.79
C LEU A 88 -7.96 11.21 -8.93
N LYS A 89 -7.07 11.14 -9.93
CA LYS A 89 -7.14 12.01 -11.12
C LYS A 89 -8.44 11.83 -11.91
N ARG A 90 -8.94 10.59 -12.00
CA ARG A 90 -10.23 10.30 -12.64
C ARG A 90 -11.43 10.81 -11.82
N SER A 91 -11.34 10.80 -10.49
CA SER A 91 -12.42 11.26 -9.59
C SER A 91 -12.48 12.78 -9.44
N LEU A 92 -11.36 13.51 -9.64
CA LEU A 92 -11.30 14.96 -9.51
C LEU A 92 -12.35 15.73 -10.33
N PRO A 93 -12.54 15.47 -11.65
CA PRO A 93 -13.55 16.17 -12.44
C PRO A 93 -14.97 15.97 -11.89
N ARG A 94 -15.27 14.79 -11.35
CA ARG A 94 -16.56 14.50 -10.73
C ARG A 94 -16.80 15.37 -9.50
N TRP A 95 -15.84 15.43 -8.58
CA TRP A 95 -15.97 16.29 -7.39
C TRP A 95 -16.02 17.79 -7.75
N LYS A 96 -15.24 18.21 -8.76
CA LYS A 96 -15.33 19.58 -9.28
C LYS A 96 -16.72 19.91 -9.84
N SER A 97 -17.33 18.98 -10.60
CA SER A 97 -18.68 19.19 -11.12
C SER A 97 -19.74 19.31 -10.02
N LEU A 98 -19.54 18.66 -8.87
CA LEU A 98 -20.41 18.79 -7.70
C LEU A 98 -20.26 20.17 -7.01
N LEU A 99 -19.08 20.80 -7.13
CA LEU A 99 -18.84 22.16 -6.65
C LEU A 99 -19.47 23.21 -7.57
N ASP A 100 -19.33 23.03 -8.88
CA ASP A 100 -19.80 23.97 -9.91
C ASP A 100 -21.34 23.87 -10.13
N GLY A 101 -21.91 22.69 -9.87
CA GLY A 101 -23.34 22.43 -10.00
C GLY A 101 -24.18 23.14 -8.93
N SER A 102 -24.72 24.31 -9.29
CA SER A 102 -25.65 25.18 -8.53
C SER A 102 -26.98 24.54 -8.04
N ARG A 103 -27.11 23.21 -7.97
CA ARG A 103 -28.32 22.50 -7.49
C ARG A 103 -28.26 22.03 -6.04
N MET A 104 -27.10 22.15 -5.37
CA MET A 104 -26.97 21.83 -3.94
C MET A 104 -27.08 23.11 -3.10
N THR A 105 -28.27 23.30 -2.50
CA THR A 105 -28.67 24.50 -1.77
C THR A 105 -28.16 24.56 -0.31
N ALA A 106 -27.57 23.47 0.21
CA ALA A 106 -27.09 23.43 1.58
C ALA A 106 -25.61 23.87 1.67
N PRO A 107 -25.27 24.97 2.37
CA PRO A 107 -23.90 25.47 2.49
C PRO A 107 -22.94 24.45 3.12
N MET A 108 -23.45 23.63 4.06
CA MET A 108 -22.67 22.57 4.72
C MET A 108 -22.13 21.53 3.74
N PHE A 109 -22.95 21.11 2.77
CA PHE A 109 -22.55 20.11 1.78
C PHE A 109 -21.47 20.65 0.85
N LYS A 110 -21.58 21.93 0.45
CA LYS A 110 -20.58 22.60 -0.39
C LYS A 110 -19.21 22.63 0.29
N THR A 111 -19.15 22.96 1.58
CA THR A 111 -17.91 22.95 2.36
C THR A 111 -17.28 21.56 2.39
N ALA A 112 -18.08 20.52 2.65
CA ALA A 112 -17.59 19.15 2.72
C ALA A 112 -16.99 18.68 1.38
N VAL A 113 -17.67 18.94 0.26
CA VAL A 113 -17.15 18.60 -1.08
C VAL A 113 -15.89 19.41 -1.41
N ASN A 114 -15.82 20.67 -0.98
CA ASN A 114 -14.62 21.48 -1.19
C ASN A 114 -13.42 20.90 -0.43
N THR A 115 -13.61 20.53 0.84
CA THR A 115 -12.57 19.86 1.63
C THR A 115 -12.14 18.54 1.00
N LEU A 116 -13.08 17.74 0.48
CA LEU A 116 -12.77 16.50 -0.23
C LEU A 116 -11.93 16.75 -1.49
N PHE A 117 -12.31 17.75 -2.28
CA PHE A 117 -11.57 18.13 -3.48
C PHE A 117 -10.15 18.58 -3.13
N ASP A 118 -10.01 19.46 -2.13
CA ASP A 118 -8.72 19.97 -1.67
C ASP A 118 -7.82 18.83 -1.15
N GLU A 119 -8.37 17.92 -0.33
CA GLU A 119 -7.63 16.77 0.19
C GLU A 119 -7.20 15.81 -0.94
N ALA A 120 -8.02 15.63 -1.97
CA ALA A 120 -7.66 14.84 -3.14
C ALA A 120 -6.49 15.46 -3.90
N VAL A 121 -6.51 16.79 -4.10
CA VAL A 121 -5.39 17.51 -4.73
C VAL A 121 -4.11 17.39 -3.91
N LEU A 122 -4.20 17.56 -2.58
CA LEU A 122 -3.06 17.39 -1.68
C LEU A 122 -2.50 15.97 -1.74
N THR A 123 -3.37 14.97 -1.73
CA THR A 123 -2.99 13.55 -1.80
C THR A 123 -2.32 13.23 -3.13
N ILE A 124 -2.85 13.70 -4.26
CA ILE A 124 -2.22 13.53 -5.57
C ILE A 124 -0.82 14.13 -5.57
N LYS A 125 -0.68 15.39 -5.11
CA LYS A 125 0.62 16.06 -5.05
C LYS A 125 1.62 15.33 -4.16
N TYR A 126 1.16 14.80 -3.02
CA TYR A 126 1.98 13.98 -2.13
C TYR A 126 2.47 12.71 -2.82
N ILE A 127 1.57 11.98 -3.47
CA ILE A 127 1.87 10.74 -4.18
C ILE A 127 2.85 11.02 -5.34
N GLU A 128 2.60 12.05 -6.15
CA GLU A 128 3.47 12.45 -7.26
C GLU A 128 4.88 12.76 -6.79
N ARG A 129 5.01 13.56 -5.71
CA ARG A 129 6.32 13.86 -5.11
C ARG A 129 7.02 12.58 -4.66
N LYS A 130 6.33 11.67 -3.97
CA LYS A 130 6.91 10.41 -3.47
C LYS A 130 7.26 9.42 -4.58
N GLN A 131 6.49 9.39 -5.67
CA GLN A 131 6.80 8.56 -6.83
C GLN A 131 7.98 9.09 -7.60
N ASN A 132 8.05 10.40 -7.83
CA ASN A 132 9.23 11.03 -8.41
C ASN A 132 10.45 10.74 -7.53
N GLU A 133 10.25 10.73 -6.20
CA GLU A 133 11.31 10.36 -5.27
C GLU A 133 11.85 8.95 -5.46
N ARG A 134 10.95 7.97 -5.64
CA ARG A 134 11.36 6.59 -5.90
C ARG A 134 11.92 6.38 -7.30
N SER A 135 11.42 7.13 -8.28
CA SER A 135 11.87 6.99 -9.68
C SER A 135 13.33 7.40 -9.85
N TYR A 136 13.79 8.44 -9.15
CA TYR A 136 15.21 8.84 -9.21
C TYR A 136 16.13 7.82 -8.54
N LEU A 137 15.66 7.06 -7.54
CA LEU A 137 16.45 6.01 -6.90
C LEU A 137 16.65 4.78 -7.81
N CYS A 138 15.91 4.69 -8.91
CA CYS A 138 15.98 3.59 -9.86
C CYS A 138 16.65 3.97 -11.20
N SER A 139 17.13 5.21 -11.39
CA SER A 139 17.77 5.62 -12.66
C SER A 139 19.26 5.36 -12.75
N ASP A 140 19.93 4.94 -11.66
CA ASP A 140 21.40 4.98 -11.57
C ASP A 140 22.06 3.59 -11.51
N THR A 141 21.44 2.53 -12.02
CA THR A 141 22.07 1.20 -12.15
C THR A 141 22.22 0.69 -13.59
N GLU A 142 22.03 1.56 -14.58
CA GLU A 142 22.45 1.30 -15.96
C GLU A 142 23.16 2.56 -16.48
N ASN A 143 24.42 2.74 -16.10
CA ASN A 143 25.47 3.45 -16.83
C ASN A 143 26.66 3.64 -15.87
N VAL A 144 27.59 2.68 -15.89
CA VAL A 144 29.07 2.76 -15.73
C VAL A 144 29.60 1.37 -15.46
#